data_AF-A0A1V5GG55-F1
#
_entry.id   AF-A0A1V5GG55-F1
#
_cell.length_a   1.000
_cell.length_b   1.000
_cell.length_c   1.000
_cell.angle_alpha   90.00
_cell.angle_beta   90.00
_cell.angle_gamma   90.00
#
_symmetry.space_group_name_H-M   'P 1'
#
loop_
_entity.id
_entity.type
_entity.pdbx_description
1 polymer ?
#
loop_
_entity_poly.entity_id
_entity_poly.type
_entity_poly.pdbx_seq_one_letter_code
_entity_poly.pdbx_strand_id
1 'polypeptide(L)'
;MSFLRLKAIVNGKTIYPLPDSKPVVITVNENKPKIVITDGYHITKPVTLNFKDVDITGFKVECALNDWQLGVSLIILIIFYLIGYLSGLLLFKIFSFLPIIHLLLFYYLNRKDFFKLVPFSTP
;
A
#
# COMPACT_ATOMS: atom_id res chain seq x y z
N MET A 1 7.74 12.94 -2.36
CA MET A 1 8.61 11.79 -2.70
C MET A 1 7.98 10.56 -2.07
N SER A 2 7.41 9.64 -2.85
CA SER A 2 7.07 8.32 -2.33
C SER A 2 8.33 7.47 -2.17
N PHE A 3 8.43 6.81 -1.02
CA PHE A 3 9.44 5.80 -0.73
C PHE A 3 9.26 4.56 -1.63
N LEU A 4 8.03 4.26 -2.05
CA LEU A 4 7.68 3.08 -2.82
C LEU A 4 7.57 3.44 -4.31
N ARG A 5 8.40 2.82 -5.15
CA ARG A 5 8.40 3.03 -6.60
C ARG A 5 7.34 2.15 -7.27
N LEU A 6 6.11 2.63 -7.28
CA LEU A 6 4.97 1.90 -7.83
C LEU A 6 5.03 1.76 -9.36
N LYS A 7 4.58 0.61 -9.84
CA LYS A 7 4.45 0.26 -11.24
C LYS A 7 3.16 -0.53 -11.45
N ALA A 8 2.46 -0.25 -12.53
CA ALA A 8 1.40 -1.11 -13.05
C ALA A 8 1.99 -2.03 -14.13
N ILE A 9 1.69 -3.32 -14.03
CA ILE A 9 1.98 -4.31 -15.06
C ILE A 9 0.66 -4.71 -15.70
N VAL A 10 0.57 -4.53 -17.02
CA VAL A 10 -0.59 -4.88 -17.84
C VAL A 10 -0.29 -6.15 -18.61
N ASN A 11 -1.17 -7.14 -18.47
CA ASN A 11 -1.10 -8.45 -19.13
C ASN A 11 0.24 -9.18 -18.94
N GLY A 12 0.96 -8.88 -17.85
CA GLY A 12 2.26 -9.47 -17.54
C GLY A 12 3.41 -9.06 -18.47
N LYS A 13 3.20 -8.10 -19.38
CA LYS A 13 4.19 -7.72 -20.41
C LYS A 13 4.60 -6.25 -20.29
N THR A 14 3.62 -5.35 -20.22
CA THR A 14 3.88 -3.92 -20.31
C THR A 14 3.91 -3.29 -18.92
N ILE A 15 4.96 -2.52 -18.63
CA ILE A 15 5.19 -1.91 -17.32
C ILE A 15 5.03 -0.40 -17.44
N TYR A 16 4.17 0.18 -16.61
CA TYR A 16 3.92 1.61 -16.51
C TYR A 16 4.36 2.11 -15.14
N PRO A 17 5.29 3.07 -15.03
CA PRO A 17 5.62 3.70 -13.76
C PRO A 17 4.43 4.54 -13.26
N LEU A 18 4.14 4.47 -11.97
CA LEU A 18 3.06 5.22 -11.33
C LEU A 18 3.65 6.28 -10.39
N PRO A 19 3.86 7.53 -10.86
CA PRO A 19 4.30 8.63 -10.01
C PRO A 19 3.15 9.15 -9.14
N ASP A 20 3.47 9.61 -7.92
CA ASP A 20 2.45 10.16 -7.00
C ASP A 20 1.87 11.49 -7.47
N SER A 21 2.57 12.20 -8.36
CA SER A 21 2.24 13.59 -8.72
C SER A 21 1.18 13.72 -9.80
N LYS A 22 0.90 12.65 -10.57
CA LYS A 22 -0.04 12.71 -11.68
C LYS A 22 -0.65 11.34 -12.00
N PRO A 23 -1.92 11.31 -12.45
CA PRO A 23 -2.51 10.08 -12.97
C PRO A 23 -1.78 9.61 -14.23
N VAL A 24 -1.77 8.30 -14.44
CA VAL A 24 -1.19 7.66 -15.63
C VAL A 24 -2.32 7.07 -16.45
N VAL A 25 -2.43 7.52 -17.70
CA VAL A 25 -3.39 6.98 -18.66
C VAL A 25 -2.75 5.79 -19.36
N ILE A 26 -3.40 4.64 -19.28
CA ILE A 26 -2.96 3.39 -19.88
C ILE A 26 -4.00 3.00 -20.94
N THR A 27 -3.62 3.12 -22.21
CA THR A 27 -4.47 2.66 -23.32
C THR A 27 -4.35 1.14 -23.46
N VAL A 28 -5.48 0.44 -23.44
CA VAL A 28 -5.54 -1.01 -23.60
C VAL A 28 -6.42 -1.34 -24.80
N ASN A 29 -5.87 -2.09 -25.76
CA ASN A 29 -6.60 -2.51 -26.96
C ASN A 29 -7.29 -3.88 -26.80
N GLU A 30 -6.97 -4.61 -25.73
CA GLU A 30 -7.42 -5.97 -25.49
C GLU A 30 -8.69 -6.02 -24.64
N ASN A 31 -9.62 -6.93 -24.97
CA ASN A 31 -10.79 -7.18 -24.14
C ASN A 31 -10.35 -7.95 -22.87
N LYS A 32 -10.68 -7.40 -21.70
CA LYS A 32 -10.35 -7.92 -20.36
C LYS A 32 -8.85 -7.94 -19.98
N PRO A 33 -8.19 -6.77 -19.90
CA PRO A 33 -6.81 -6.75 -19.44
C PRO A 33 -6.69 -7.11 -17.97
N LYS A 34 -5.57 -7.74 -17.64
CA LYS A 34 -5.16 -8.05 -16.27
C LYS A 34 -4.15 -7.03 -15.81
N ILE A 35 -4.44 -6.37 -14.69
CA ILE A 35 -3.57 -5.36 -14.09
C ILE A 35 -3.04 -5.89 -12.77
N VAL A 36 -1.74 -5.70 -12.57
CA VAL A 36 -1.04 -5.98 -11.31
C VAL A 36 -0.29 -4.72 -10.91
N ILE A 37 -0.36 -4.35 -9.63
CA ILE A 37 0.43 -3.26 -9.06
C ILE A 37 1.59 -3.84 -8.27
N THR A 38 2.75 -3.22 -8.41
CA THR A 38 3.95 -3.66 -7.70
C THR A 38 4.93 -2.53 -7.42
N ASP A 39 5.68 -2.64 -6.33
CA ASP A 39 6.89 -1.87 -6.03
C ASP A 39 8.19 -2.67 -6.22
N GLY A 40 8.08 -3.92 -6.71
CA GLY A 40 9.15 -4.90 -6.83
C GLY A 40 9.19 -5.95 -5.71
N TYR A 41 8.57 -5.69 -4.56
CA TYR A 41 8.49 -6.63 -3.43
C TYR A 41 7.06 -7.10 -3.17
N HIS A 42 6.11 -6.16 -3.07
CA HIS A 42 4.68 -6.42 -3.02
C HIS A 42 4.17 -6.52 -4.45
N ILE A 43 3.36 -7.56 -4.71
CA ILE A 43 2.78 -7.82 -6.02
C ILE A 43 1.32 -8.17 -5.79
N THR A 44 0.41 -7.31 -6.24
CA THR A 44 -1.02 -7.53 -6.02
C THR A 44 -1.52 -8.77 -6.76
N LYS A 45 -2.66 -9.31 -6.31
CA LYS A 45 -3.42 -10.27 -7.12
C LYS A 45 -3.83 -9.59 -8.45
N PRO A 46 -3.81 -10.31 -9.58
CA PRO A 46 -4.24 -9.76 -10.86
C PRO A 46 -5.71 -9.36 -10.83
N VAL A 47 -6.00 -8.10 -11.17
CA VAL A 47 -7.37 -7.59 -11.32
C VAL A 47 -7.70 -7.61 -12.80
N THR A 48 -8.78 -8.30 -13.17
CA THR A 48 -9.27 -8.33 -14.55
C THR A 48 -10.31 -7.24 -14.72
N LEU A 49 -10.07 -6.30 -15.64
CA LEU A 49 -11.02 -5.23 -15.94
C LEU A 49 -12.02 -5.70 -17.00
N ASN A 50 -13.22 -5.11 -17.01
CA ASN A 50 -14.23 -5.40 -18.02
C ASN A 50 -14.77 -4.08 -18.59
N PHE A 51 -14.34 -3.73 -19.80
CA PHE A 51 -14.63 -2.45 -20.45
C PHE A 51 -15.88 -2.49 -21.35
N LYS A 52 -16.85 -3.39 -21.07
CA LYS A 52 -18.00 -3.60 -21.97
C LYS A 52 -18.81 -2.33 -22.25
N ASP A 53 -18.92 -1.42 -21.28
CA ASP A 53 -19.84 -0.28 -21.34
C ASP A 53 -19.19 1.05 -20.92
N VAL A 54 -17.87 1.10 -20.72
CA VAL A 54 -17.16 2.29 -20.20
C VAL A 54 -15.83 2.48 -20.91
N ASP A 55 -15.65 3.62 -21.56
CA ASP A 55 -14.43 3.96 -22.32
C ASP A 55 -13.21 4.23 -21.41
N ILE A 56 -13.44 4.71 -20.18
CA ILE A 56 -12.39 5.09 -19.23
C ILE A 56 -12.78 4.65 -17.82
N THR A 57 -11.88 3.97 -17.11
CA THR A 57 -12.08 3.63 -15.69
C THR A 57 -10.90 4.14 -14.86
N GLY A 58 -11.20 4.95 -13.84
CA GLY A 58 -10.24 5.46 -12.88
C GLY A 58 -9.97 4.47 -11.75
N PHE A 59 -8.70 4.25 -11.44
CA PHE A 59 -8.28 3.48 -10.27
C PHE A 59 -7.27 4.28 -9.43
N LYS A 60 -7.48 4.25 -8.12
CA LYS A 60 -6.53 4.73 -7.14
C LYS A 60 -5.79 3.53 -6.55
N VAL A 61 -4.47 3.66 -6.42
CA VAL A 61 -3.66 2.69 -5.69
C VAL A 61 -3.63 3.12 -4.24
N GLU A 62 -4.09 2.24 -3.35
CA GLU A 62 -4.07 2.47 -1.91
C GLU A 62 -3.19 1.43 -1.22
N CYS A 63 -2.61 1.82 -0.09
CA CYS A 63 -1.84 0.96 0.79
C CYS A 63 -2.75 0.40 1.89
N ALA A 64 -2.51 -0.84 2.32
CA ALA A 64 -3.20 -1.46 3.43
C ALA A 64 -2.82 -0.84 4.79
N LEU A 65 -1.65 -0.20 4.87
CA LEU A 65 -1.24 0.63 6.00
C LEU A 65 -1.59 2.09 5.72
N ASN A 66 -2.44 2.66 6.57
CA ASN A 66 -2.82 4.07 6.50
C ASN A 66 -1.97 4.92 7.47
N ASP A 67 -1.79 6.20 7.15
CA ASP A 67 -1.07 7.19 7.95
C ASP A 67 -1.58 7.27 9.40
N TRP A 68 -2.89 7.06 9.59
CA TRP A 68 -3.50 6.99 10.92
C TRP A 68 -2.94 5.84 11.77
N GLN A 69 -2.77 4.65 11.19
CA GLN A 69 -2.25 3.49 11.91
C GLN A 69 -0.78 3.68 12.28
N LEU A 70 0.00 4.31 11.39
CA LEU A 70 1.38 4.70 11.65
C LEU A 70 1.46 5.72 12.80
N GLY A 71 0.61 6.77 12.75
CA GLY A 71 0.54 7.80 13.78
C GLY A 71 0.17 7.24 15.15
N VAL A 72 -0.88 6.41 15.24
CA VAL A 72 -1.29 5.75 16.49
C VAL A 72 -0.17 4.84 17.03
N SER A 73 0.48 4.06 16.17
CA SER A 73 1.58 3.19 16.57
C SER A 73 2.78 3.97 17.13
N LEU A 74 3.08 5.12 16.54
CA LEU A 74 4.13 6.02 17.00
C LEU A 74 3.79 6.63 18.37
N ILE A 75 2.54 7.08 18.56
CA ILE A 75 2.08 7.63 19.84
C ILE A 75 2.16 6.58 20.95
N ILE A 76 1.69 5.35 20.69
CA ILE A 76 1.77 4.25 21.66
C ILE A 76 3.22 3.97 22.04
N LEU A 77 4.12 3.92 21.04
CA LEU A 77 5.54 3.72 21.27
C LEU A 77 6.12 4.81 22.19
N ILE A 78 5.83 6.09 21.91
CA ILE A 78 6.33 7.21 22.72
C ILE A 78 5.82 7.11 24.16
N ILE A 79 4.51 6.91 24.35
CA ILE A 79 3.89 6.87 25.68
C ILE A 79 4.47 5.71 26.51
N PHE A 80 4.50 4.49 25.95
CA PHE A 80 5.01 3.32 26.67
C PHE A 80 6.50 3.43 26.96
N TYR A 81 7.28 3.99 26.03
CA TYR A 81 8.69 4.22 26.24
C TYR A 81 8.94 5.23 27.37
N LEU A 82 8.20 6.35 27.40
CA LEU A 82 8.29 7.35 28.47
C LEU A 82 7.87 6.78 29.82
N ILE A 83 6.80 6.00 29.89
CA ILE A 83 6.38 5.31 31.12
C ILE A 83 7.49 4.37 31.60
N GLY A 84 8.07 3.55 30.72
CA GLY A 84 9.18 2.65 31.05
C GLY A 84 10.46 3.39 31.45
N TYR A 85 10.69 4.58 30.88
CA TYR A 85 11.80 5.45 31.25
C TYR A 85 11.61 6.04 32.66
N LEU A 86 10.45 6.62 32.94
CA LEU A 86 10.15 7.30 34.21
C LEU A 86 9.99 6.31 35.38
N SER A 87 9.39 5.14 35.13
CA SER A 87 9.20 4.10 36.15
C SER A 87 10.46 3.25 36.40
N GLY A 88 11.47 3.34 35.54
CA GLY A 88 12.65 2.46 35.55
C GLY A 88 12.37 1.02 35.08
N LEU A 89 11.12 0.70 34.72
CA LEU A 89 10.72 -0.65 34.31
C LEU A 89 11.09 -0.93 32.85
N LEU A 90 12.06 -1.83 32.64
CA LEU A 90 12.53 -2.25 31.31
C LEU A 90 11.39 -2.84 30.46
N LEU A 91 10.43 -3.52 31.08
CA LEU A 91 9.34 -4.22 30.39
C LEU A 91 8.51 -3.29 29.49
N PHE A 92 8.18 -2.09 29.96
CA PHE A 92 7.44 -1.10 29.18
C PHE A 92 8.24 -0.58 27.97
N LYS A 93 9.56 -0.48 28.10
CA LYS A 93 10.45 -0.10 26.99
C LYS A 93 10.50 -1.19 25.92
N ILE A 94 10.41 -2.46 26.29
CA ILE A 94 10.37 -3.56 25.31
C ILE A 94 9.01 -3.56 24.62
N PHE A 95 7.92 -3.48 25.38
CA PHE A 95 6.57 -3.49 24.82
C PHE A 95 6.22 -2.26 23.99
N SER A 96 6.91 -1.13 24.18
CA SER A 96 6.71 0.05 23.34
C SER A 96 7.02 -0.22 21.86
N PHE A 97 7.86 -1.21 21.54
CA PHE A 97 8.18 -1.58 20.16
C PHE A 97 7.19 -2.55 19.50
N LEU A 98 6.27 -3.15 20.27
CA LEU A 98 5.29 -4.09 19.71
C LEU A 98 4.49 -3.52 18.51
N PRO A 99 3.99 -2.27 18.54
CA PRO A 99 3.27 -1.70 17.41
C PRO A 99 4.14 -1.63 16.14
N ILE A 100 5.40 -1.24 16.28
CA ILE A 100 6.34 -1.14 15.15
C ILE A 100 6.68 -2.52 14.59
N ILE A 101 6.96 -3.49 15.47
CA ILE A 101 7.21 -4.88 15.06
C ILE A 101 5.99 -5.44 14.33
N HIS A 102 4.79 -5.18 14.84
CA HIS A 102 3.55 -5.61 14.21
C HIS A 102 3.38 -5.02 12.81
N LEU A 103 3.60 -3.71 12.64
CA LEU A 103 3.56 -3.05 11.32
C LEU A 103 4.60 -3.62 10.35
N LEU A 104 5.81 -3.89 10.82
CA LEU A 104 6.86 -4.51 10.01
C LEU A 104 6.46 -5.93 9.59
N LEU A 105 6.00 -6.77 10.51
CA LEU A 105 5.52 -8.10 10.18
C LEU A 105 4.38 -8.04 9.17
N PHE A 106 3.44 -7.10 9.35
CA PHE A 106 2.35 -6.89 8.40
C PHE A 106 2.87 -6.54 7.00
N TYR A 107 3.80 -5.59 6.90
CA TYR A 107 4.46 -5.19 5.65
C TYR A 107 5.16 -6.38 4.99
N TYR A 108 5.99 -7.12 5.73
CA TYR A 108 6.79 -8.21 5.14
C TYR A 108 5.95 -9.43 4.74
N LEU A 109 4.90 -9.77 5.51
CA LEU A 109 4.11 -10.97 5.30
C LEU A 109 2.97 -10.78 4.29
N ASN A 110 2.30 -9.61 4.26
CA ASN A 110 1.12 -9.39 3.42
C ASN A 110 1.43 -8.93 1.99
N ARG A 111 2.38 -9.60 1.32
CA ARG A 111 2.90 -9.18 0.00
C ARG A 111 1.84 -8.95 -1.08
N LYS A 112 0.77 -9.73 -1.08
CA LYS A 112 -0.26 -9.73 -2.14
C LYS A 112 -1.41 -8.78 -1.90
N ASP A 113 -1.64 -8.42 -0.64
CA ASP A 113 -2.80 -7.66 -0.21
C ASP A 113 -2.39 -6.28 0.36
N PHE A 114 -1.09 -5.96 0.30
CA PHE A 114 -0.52 -4.69 0.74
C PHE A 114 -0.98 -3.51 -0.10
N PHE A 115 -1.01 -3.65 -1.43
CA PHE A 115 -1.59 -2.64 -2.32
C PHE A 115 -2.98 -3.08 -2.78
N LYS A 116 -3.87 -2.11 -2.93
CA LYS A 116 -5.23 -2.30 -3.42
C LYS A 116 -5.53 -1.33 -4.55
N LEU A 117 -6.17 -1.84 -5.60
CA LEU A 117 -6.75 -1.04 -6.66
C LEU A 117 -8.20 -0.73 -6.27
N VAL A 118 -8.46 0.53 -5.94
CA VAL A 118 -9.80 1.00 -5.59
C VAL A 118 -10.35 1.79 -6.78
N PRO A 119 -11.51 1.40 -7.34
CA PRO A 119 -12.13 2.19 -8.38
C PRO A 119 -12.53 3.56 -7.80
N PHE A 120 -12.24 4.63 -8.52
CA PHE A 120 -12.81 5.93 -8.21
C PHE A 120 -13.59 6.39 -9.43
N SER A 121 -14.85 6.77 -9.22
CA SER A 121 -15.63 7.41 -10.28
C SER A 121 -15.00 8.77 -10.55
N THR A 122 -14.55 8.99 -11.78
CA THR A 122 -14.40 10.36 -12.28
C THR A 122 -15.79 11.00 -12.28
N PRO A 123 -15.94 12.24 -11.76
CA PRO A 123 -17.20 12.98 -11.87
C PRO A 123 -17.60 13.22 -13.32
#